data_AF-A0A9N7LRF4-F1
#
_entry.id   AF-A0A9N7LRF4-F1
#
_cell.length_a   1.000
_cell.length_b   1.000
_cell.length_c   1.000
_cell.angle_alpha   90.00
_cell.angle_beta   90.00
_cell.angle_gamma   90.00
#
_symmetry.space_group_name_H-M   'P 1'
#
loop_
_entity.id
_entity.type
_entity.pdbx_description
1 polymer ?
#
loop_
_entity_poly.entity_id
_entity_poly.type
_entity_poly.pdbx_seq_one_letter_code
_entity_poly.pdbx_strand_id
1 'polypeptide(L)'
;MGVFNSGTGNWGVGNSGEFDTGLFNAGRYNTGVFNSGVLNTGVGNAGDYNSGSFNTGASNTGDLNAGDTNTGWANTGNLNTGFGNSGHLNTGGFNQGSQNNGFFWRGDAQGQIGFDYTITIPEIAVGFNVQVPLDIPLSGHLGEIRLSEFMLPPIHLNPVDGNSLTGTIGPIVVDPITITGPQVDLMVGGPGESLQLALSGPGVGPVVIPVAHVPAVAGFGNTTSAPSSGFFNSGTGSSSGFGNVGGGSGWWNFASGGVGYSGVGNVGALGSGVFNLGVGVGEHDSEYGFGCGQCG
;
A
#
# COMPACT_ATOMS: atom_id res chain seq x y z
N MET A 1 -15.26 -1.48 59.27
CA MET A 1 -13.83 -1.63 59.59
C MET A 1 -13.54 -3.12 59.75
N GLY A 2 -12.43 -3.60 59.19
CA GLY A 2 -12.07 -5.02 59.19
C GLY A 2 -11.30 -5.51 60.43
N VAL A 3 -10.92 -6.80 60.44
CA VAL A 3 -10.10 -7.40 61.51
C VAL A 3 -8.75 -7.84 60.97
N PHE A 4 -7.70 -7.77 61.81
CA PHE A 4 -6.32 -8.13 61.42
C PHE A 4 -5.76 -7.37 60.22
N ASN A 5 -6.32 -6.19 59.91
CA ASN A 5 -5.79 -5.33 58.87
C ASN A 5 -4.60 -4.52 59.43
N SER A 6 -3.57 -4.33 58.60
CA SER A 6 -2.44 -3.42 58.84
C SER A 6 -2.47 -2.28 57.83
N GLY A 7 -2.20 -1.05 58.27
CA GLY A 7 -2.28 0.16 57.44
C GLY A 7 -3.63 0.89 57.55
N THR A 8 -4.04 1.62 56.52
CA THR A 8 -5.13 2.60 56.56
C THR A 8 -6.28 2.25 55.61
N GLY A 9 -7.52 2.59 55.97
CA GLY A 9 -8.66 2.49 55.04
C GLY A 9 -9.09 1.07 54.61
N ASN A 10 -8.49 0.00 55.13
CA ASN A 10 -8.76 -1.37 54.71
C ASN A 10 -10.09 -1.92 55.24
N TRP A 11 -10.88 -2.53 54.36
CA TRP A 11 -12.13 -3.24 54.69
C TRP A 11 -12.01 -4.74 54.46
N GLY A 12 -12.37 -5.56 55.47
CA GLY A 12 -12.34 -7.02 55.38
C GLY A 12 -11.37 -7.67 56.38
N VAL A 13 -10.54 -8.62 55.95
CA VAL A 13 -9.69 -9.41 56.88
C VAL A 13 -8.27 -9.55 56.37
N GLY A 14 -7.29 -9.28 57.23
CA GLY A 14 -5.89 -9.61 56.96
C GLY A 14 -5.25 -8.80 55.85
N ASN A 15 -5.84 -7.66 55.45
CA ASN A 15 -5.27 -6.81 54.42
C ASN A 15 -4.09 -6.00 54.96
N SER A 16 -3.08 -5.75 54.14
CA SER A 16 -1.89 -4.99 54.48
C SER A 16 -1.64 -3.86 53.48
N GLY A 17 -1.66 -2.61 53.93
CA GLY A 17 -1.48 -1.45 53.06
C GLY A 17 -2.63 -0.46 53.16
N GLU A 18 -3.12 0.05 52.04
CA GLU A 18 -4.09 1.16 52.04
C GLU A 18 -5.33 0.87 51.19
N PHE A 19 -6.51 1.12 51.76
CA PHE A 19 -7.79 1.11 51.04
C PHE A 19 -8.13 -0.20 50.31
N ASP A 20 -7.58 -1.33 50.76
CA ASP A 20 -7.90 -2.63 50.22
C ASP A 20 -9.25 -3.14 50.74
N THR A 21 -10.06 -3.72 49.86
CA THR A 21 -11.36 -4.35 50.18
C THR A 21 -11.30 -5.84 49.92
N GLY A 22 -11.54 -6.65 50.95
CA GLY A 22 -11.63 -8.11 50.85
C GLY A 22 -10.68 -8.83 51.81
N LEU A 23 -9.99 -9.87 51.35
CA LEU A 23 -9.25 -10.78 52.21
C LEU A 23 -7.78 -10.90 51.80
N PHE A 24 -6.87 -10.69 52.74
CA PHE A 24 -5.44 -10.93 52.59
C PHE A 24 -4.81 -10.24 51.37
N ASN A 25 -5.32 -9.06 51.00
CA ASN A 25 -4.71 -8.24 49.98
C ASN A 25 -3.49 -7.51 50.55
N ALA A 26 -2.52 -7.22 49.69
CA ALA A 26 -1.34 -6.44 50.03
C ALA A 26 -1.13 -5.30 49.01
N GLY A 27 -0.95 -4.08 49.47
CA GLY A 27 -0.66 -2.92 48.61
C GLY A 27 -1.72 -1.83 48.73
N ARG A 28 -2.29 -1.38 47.60
CA ARG A 28 -3.23 -0.26 47.59
C ARG A 28 -4.45 -0.51 46.71
N TYR A 29 -5.63 -0.18 47.20
CA TYR A 29 -6.89 -0.16 46.44
C TYR A 29 -7.27 -1.50 45.78
N ASN A 30 -6.79 -2.64 46.27
CA ASN A 30 -7.14 -3.93 45.73
C ASN A 30 -8.53 -4.34 46.21
N THR A 31 -9.31 -4.95 45.32
CA THR A 31 -10.63 -5.52 45.63
C THR A 31 -10.62 -7.02 45.36
N GLY A 32 -10.89 -7.82 46.39
CA GLY A 32 -11.00 -9.28 46.29
C GLY A 32 -10.09 -10.01 47.26
N VAL A 33 -9.36 -11.03 46.80
CA VAL A 33 -8.66 -11.97 47.69
C VAL A 33 -7.22 -12.21 47.25
N PHE A 34 -6.25 -12.13 48.17
CA PHE A 34 -4.83 -12.42 47.93
C PHE A 34 -4.19 -11.61 46.77
N ASN A 35 -4.71 -10.43 46.45
CA ASN A 35 -4.07 -9.58 45.46
C ASN A 35 -2.88 -8.84 46.07
N SER A 36 -1.83 -8.65 45.28
CA SER A 36 -0.61 -7.92 45.67
C SER A 36 -0.28 -6.84 44.63
N GLY A 37 -0.13 -5.60 45.06
CA GLY A 37 0.18 -4.44 44.22
C GLY A 37 -0.92 -3.38 44.28
N VAL A 38 -1.24 -2.73 43.17
CA VAL A 38 -2.16 -1.60 43.12
C VAL A 38 -3.36 -1.89 42.23
N LEU A 39 -4.56 -1.58 42.72
CA LEU A 39 -5.80 -1.62 41.93
C LEU A 39 -5.98 -2.94 41.17
N ASN A 40 -5.87 -4.08 41.86
CA ASN A 40 -6.29 -5.35 41.28
C ASN A 40 -7.71 -5.70 41.72
N THR A 41 -8.51 -6.21 40.80
CA THR A 41 -9.87 -6.71 41.06
C THR A 41 -9.94 -8.20 40.79
N GLY A 42 -10.19 -9.01 41.82
CA GLY A 42 -10.39 -10.46 41.71
C GLY A 42 -9.52 -11.25 42.68
N VAL A 43 -8.85 -12.32 42.21
CA VAL A 43 -8.20 -13.29 43.11
C VAL A 43 -6.74 -13.54 42.74
N GLY A 44 -5.83 -13.37 43.69
CA GLY A 44 -4.44 -13.85 43.56
C GLY A 44 -3.64 -13.14 42.47
N ASN A 45 -4.02 -11.92 42.08
CA ASN A 45 -3.26 -11.17 41.09
C ASN A 45 -2.01 -10.54 41.73
N ALA A 46 -0.90 -10.51 41.00
CA ALA A 46 0.35 -9.89 41.40
C ALA A 46 0.79 -8.84 40.38
N GLY A 47 1.05 -7.62 40.83
CA GLY A 47 1.29 -6.46 39.97
C GLY A 47 0.12 -5.49 40.04
N ASP A 48 -0.17 -4.78 38.95
CA ASP A 48 -1.07 -3.63 39.03
C ASP A 48 -2.20 -3.67 37.99
N TYR A 49 -3.36 -3.12 38.33
CA TYR A 49 -4.46 -2.94 37.39
C TYR A 49 -4.98 -4.23 36.77
N ASN A 50 -4.89 -5.39 37.42
CA ASN A 50 -5.39 -6.65 36.85
C ASN A 50 -6.85 -6.92 37.23
N SER A 51 -7.62 -7.49 36.30
CA SER A 51 -9.00 -7.92 36.48
C SER A 51 -9.15 -9.40 36.22
N GLY A 52 -9.64 -10.15 37.21
CA GLY A 52 -9.82 -11.61 37.14
C GLY A 52 -8.87 -12.31 38.10
N SER A 53 -8.27 -13.44 37.71
CA SER A 53 -7.58 -14.31 38.67
C SER A 53 -6.17 -14.70 38.26
N PHE A 54 -5.25 -14.71 39.21
CA PHE A 54 -3.89 -15.23 39.05
C PHE A 54 -3.12 -14.59 37.89
N ASN A 55 -3.39 -13.32 37.59
CA ASN A 55 -2.61 -12.59 36.61
C ASN A 55 -1.34 -12.03 37.27
N THR A 56 -0.23 -12.06 36.54
CA THR A 56 1.05 -11.48 36.95
C THR A 56 1.46 -10.41 35.94
N GLY A 57 1.79 -9.22 36.42
CA GLY A 57 2.15 -8.06 35.58
C GLY A 57 1.10 -6.97 35.67
N ALA A 58 0.91 -6.21 34.59
CA ALA A 58 0.05 -5.04 34.59
C ALA A 58 -1.12 -5.12 33.62
N SER A 59 -2.28 -4.58 34.01
CA SER A 59 -3.41 -4.34 33.12
C SER A 59 -3.93 -5.60 32.42
N ASN A 60 -3.89 -6.79 33.02
CA ASN A 60 -4.46 -8.00 32.40
C ASN A 60 -5.94 -8.17 32.74
N THR A 61 -6.72 -8.68 31.80
CA THR A 61 -8.12 -9.05 31.96
C THR A 61 -8.33 -10.54 31.71
N GLY A 62 -8.98 -11.23 32.63
CA GLY A 62 -9.24 -12.67 32.58
C GLY A 62 -8.36 -13.41 33.57
N ASP A 63 -7.91 -14.63 33.25
CA ASP A 63 -7.20 -15.46 34.23
C ASP A 63 -5.87 -16.02 33.75
N LEU A 64 -4.94 -16.21 34.68
CA LEU A 64 -3.65 -16.88 34.47
C LEU A 64 -2.76 -16.19 33.41
N ASN A 65 -2.92 -14.88 33.18
CA ASN A 65 -2.07 -14.17 32.23
C ASN A 65 -0.78 -13.70 32.91
N ALA A 66 0.36 -13.91 32.27
CA ALA A 66 1.66 -13.44 32.74
C ALA A 66 2.29 -12.48 31.72
N GLY A 67 2.66 -11.29 32.17
CA GLY A 67 3.05 -10.16 31.33
C GLY A 67 1.98 -9.08 31.37
N ASP A 68 1.93 -8.22 30.35
CA ASP A 68 1.15 -6.99 30.43
C ASP A 68 0.06 -6.92 29.36
N THR A 69 -1.08 -6.36 29.73
CA THR A 69 -2.17 -6.01 28.82
C THR A 69 -2.65 -7.21 28.01
N ASN A 70 -2.89 -8.35 28.65
CA ASN A 70 -3.50 -9.51 28.00
C ASN A 70 -5.00 -9.56 28.30
N THR A 71 -5.81 -10.02 27.34
CA THR A 71 -7.24 -10.31 27.51
C THR A 71 -7.50 -11.79 27.26
N GLY A 72 -8.08 -12.49 28.23
CA GLY A 72 -8.50 -13.88 28.11
C GLY A 72 -7.77 -14.78 29.12
N TRP A 73 -7.34 -15.97 28.69
CA TRP A 73 -6.87 -17.02 29.59
C TRP A 73 -5.48 -17.51 29.25
N ALA A 74 -4.63 -17.67 30.27
CA ALA A 74 -3.34 -18.36 30.19
C ALA A 74 -2.40 -17.78 29.10
N ASN A 75 -2.46 -16.48 28.83
CA ASN A 75 -1.55 -15.86 27.88
C ASN A 75 -0.25 -15.45 28.56
N THR A 76 0.87 -15.70 27.90
CA THR A 76 2.21 -15.33 28.36
C THR A 76 2.85 -14.34 27.39
N GLY A 77 3.48 -13.30 27.91
CA GLY A 77 3.93 -12.15 27.12
C GLY A 77 2.90 -11.02 27.18
N ASN A 78 2.86 -10.17 26.15
CA ASN A 78 2.13 -8.89 26.24
C ASN A 78 1.15 -8.70 25.09
N LEU A 79 0.06 -7.98 25.33
CA LEU A 79 -0.91 -7.61 24.29
C LEU A 79 -1.50 -8.83 23.57
N ASN A 80 -1.79 -9.92 24.27
CA ASN A 80 -2.47 -11.07 23.67
C ASN A 80 -3.97 -11.03 23.94
N THR A 81 -4.77 -11.48 22.97
CA THR A 81 -6.21 -11.67 23.10
C THR A 81 -6.59 -13.11 22.80
N GLY A 82 -7.17 -13.79 23.77
CA GLY A 82 -7.73 -15.14 23.63
C GLY A 82 -7.13 -16.14 24.61
N PHE A 83 -6.77 -17.34 24.15
CA PHE A 83 -6.46 -18.48 25.03
C PHE A 83 -5.07 -19.06 24.79
N GLY A 84 -4.23 -19.14 25.82
CA GLY A 84 -3.01 -19.94 25.79
C GLY A 84 -1.98 -19.48 24.76
N ASN A 85 -1.94 -18.18 24.44
CA ASN A 85 -0.93 -17.63 23.52
C ASN A 85 0.38 -17.37 24.27
N SER A 86 1.52 -17.62 23.62
CA SER A 86 2.83 -17.16 24.08
C SER A 86 3.50 -16.26 23.05
N GLY A 87 4.15 -15.20 23.54
CA GLY A 87 4.70 -14.13 22.71
C GLY A 87 3.87 -12.86 22.83
N HIS A 88 3.89 -12.00 21.80
CA HIS A 88 3.26 -10.69 21.87
C HIS A 88 2.25 -10.45 20.75
N LEU A 89 1.21 -9.65 21.00
CA LEU A 89 0.29 -9.17 19.95
C LEU A 89 -0.51 -10.29 19.24
N ASN A 90 -0.80 -11.41 19.90
CA ASN A 90 -1.56 -12.49 19.28
C ASN A 90 -3.08 -12.32 19.48
N THR A 91 -3.87 -12.69 18.48
CA THR A 91 -5.33 -12.77 18.55
C THR A 91 -5.80 -14.17 18.19
N GLY A 92 -6.44 -14.87 19.14
CA GLY A 92 -6.93 -16.23 18.96
C GLY A 92 -6.38 -17.17 20.04
N GLY A 93 -5.91 -18.36 19.70
CA GLY A 93 -5.48 -19.29 20.75
C GLY A 93 -4.38 -20.29 20.40
N PHE A 94 -3.60 -20.66 21.41
CA PHE A 94 -2.48 -21.59 21.31
C PHE A 94 -1.42 -21.17 20.28
N ASN A 95 -1.28 -19.86 20.05
CA ASN A 95 -0.23 -19.35 19.18
C ASN A 95 1.10 -19.24 19.95
N GLN A 96 2.19 -19.65 19.31
CA GLN A 96 3.55 -19.43 19.74
C GLN A 96 4.20 -18.46 18.76
N GLY A 97 4.89 -17.44 19.26
CA GLY A 97 5.42 -16.34 18.46
C GLY A 97 4.58 -15.08 18.59
N SER A 98 4.82 -14.07 17.77
CA SER A 98 4.20 -12.75 17.92
C SER A 98 3.39 -12.33 16.69
N GLN A 99 2.39 -11.46 16.89
CA GLN A 99 1.57 -10.84 15.84
C GLN A 99 0.71 -11.82 15.03
N ASN A 100 0.34 -12.96 15.63
CA ASN A 100 -0.48 -13.97 14.96
C ASN A 100 -1.98 -13.72 15.13
N ASN A 101 -2.75 -14.03 14.09
CA ASN A 101 -4.20 -14.06 14.09
C ASN A 101 -4.68 -15.48 13.77
N GLY A 102 -5.44 -16.11 14.68
CA GLY A 102 -5.96 -17.46 14.51
C GLY A 102 -5.51 -18.42 15.59
N PHE A 103 -5.33 -19.71 15.24
CA PHE A 103 -5.05 -20.76 16.21
C PHE A 103 -3.85 -21.62 15.82
N PHE A 104 -3.09 -22.06 16.83
CA PHE A 104 -2.00 -23.04 16.70
C PHE A 104 -0.84 -22.59 15.79
N TRP A 105 -0.65 -21.28 15.61
CA TRP A 105 0.52 -20.77 14.90
C TRP A 105 1.79 -20.99 15.72
N ARG A 106 2.93 -21.18 15.04
CA ARG A 106 4.23 -21.43 15.69
C ARG A 106 5.32 -20.42 15.34
N GLY A 107 5.04 -19.51 14.41
CA GLY A 107 5.95 -18.46 13.97
C GLY A 107 5.36 -17.08 14.23
N ASP A 108 5.98 -16.05 13.68
CA ASP A 108 5.49 -14.67 13.83
C ASP A 108 4.63 -14.25 12.62
N ALA A 109 3.72 -13.30 12.84
CA ALA A 109 2.90 -12.63 11.82
C ALA A 109 2.04 -13.58 10.94
N GLN A 110 1.56 -14.69 11.49
CA GLN A 110 0.73 -15.65 10.78
C GLN A 110 -0.76 -15.29 10.84
N GLY A 111 -1.49 -15.61 9.77
CA GLY A 111 -2.94 -15.38 9.69
C GLY A 111 -3.39 -13.92 9.65
N GLN A 112 -2.47 -12.98 9.41
CA GLN A 112 -2.81 -11.59 9.13
C GLN A 112 -3.54 -11.48 7.79
N ILE A 113 -4.57 -10.66 7.72
CA ILE A 113 -5.35 -10.42 6.51
C ILE A 113 -5.07 -9.01 6.04
N GLY A 114 -4.53 -8.87 4.84
CA GLY A 114 -4.38 -7.61 4.13
C GLY A 114 -4.82 -7.76 2.68
N PHE A 115 -5.26 -6.67 2.05
CA PHE A 115 -5.55 -6.65 0.63
C PHE A 115 -5.23 -5.30 0.00
N ASP A 116 -4.72 -5.37 -1.22
CA ASP A 116 -4.42 -4.23 -2.08
C ASP A 116 -5.29 -4.29 -3.32
N TYR A 117 -5.98 -3.19 -3.65
CA TYR A 117 -6.70 -3.04 -4.90
C TYR A 117 -6.21 -1.79 -5.63
N THR A 118 -5.56 -2.01 -6.78
CA THR A 118 -5.03 -0.96 -7.65
C THR A 118 -5.64 -1.07 -9.04
N ILE A 119 -6.12 0.05 -9.59
CA ILE A 119 -6.51 0.15 -10.99
C ILE A 119 -5.30 0.62 -11.78
N THR A 120 -4.88 -0.16 -12.78
CA THR A 120 -3.83 0.25 -13.72
C THR A 120 -4.48 0.62 -15.04
N ILE A 121 -4.32 1.88 -15.46
CA ILE A 121 -4.66 2.31 -16.81
C ILE A 121 -3.40 2.10 -17.66
N PRO A 122 -3.41 1.17 -18.64
CA PRO A 122 -2.26 0.94 -19.49
C PRO A 122 -1.96 2.19 -20.33
N GLU A 123 -0.71 2.32 -20.75
CA GLU A 123 -0.28 3.43 -21.60
C GLU A 123 -1.12 3.53 -22.88
N ILE A 124 -1.61 4.73 -23.18
CA ILE A 124 -2.26 5.02 -24.45
C ILE A 124 -1.18 5.48 -25.42
N ALA A 125 -0.78 4.59 -26.32
CA ALA A 125 0.18 4.91 -27.37
C ALA A 125 -0.46 5.81 -28.44
N VAL A 126 0.24 6.89 -28.81
CA VAL A 126 -0.16 7.76 -29.93
C VAL A 126 0.77 7.47 -31.10
N GLY A 127 0.21 6.84 -32.15
CA GLY A 127 0.94 6.57 -33.38
C GLY A 127 -0.01 6.67 -34.58
N PHE A 128 0.38 7.48 -35.56
CA PHE A 128 -0.30 7.56 -36.85
C PHE A 128 0.73 7.35 -37.96
N ASN A 129 0.38 6.50 -38.93
CA ASN A 129 1.19 6.25 -40.11
C ASN A 129 0.46 6.84 -41.31
N VAL A 130 1.11 7.79 -41.98
CA VAL A 130 0.62 8.37 -43.22
C VAL A 130 1.57 7.97 -44.34
N GLN A 131 1.03 7.24 -45.32
CA GLN A 131 1.73 6.88 -46.55
C GLN A 131 1.22 7.76 -47.68
N VAL A 132 2.12 8.55 -48.27
CA VAL A 132 1.84 9.30 -49.49
C VAL A 132 2.55 8.57 -50.64
N PRO A 133 1.82 7.99 -51.62
CA PRO A 133 2.43 7.42 -52.80
C PRO A 133 3.12 8.52 -53.61
N LEU A 134 4.39 8.33 -53.95
CA LEU A 134 5.19 9.31 -54.68
C LEU A 134 5.57 8.72 -56.05
N ASP A 135 4.79 9.06 -57.07
CA ASP A 135 5.11 8.79 -58.48
C ASP A 135 5.00 10.10 -59.25
N ILE A 136 6.11 10.84 -59.32
CA ILE A 136 6.18 12.12 -60.05
C ILE A 136 7.15 11.95 -61.22
N PRO A 137 6.66 11.52 -62.41
CA PRO A 137 7.48 11.47 -63.61
C PRO A 137 7.71 12.90 -64.15
N LEU A 138 8.95 13.35 -64.16
CA LEU A 138 9.39 14.56 -64.88
C LEU A 138 10.16 14.13 -66.12
N SER A 139 9.56 14.37 -67.30
CA SER A 139 10.21 14.14 -68.59
C SER A 139 10.36 15.45 -69.36
N GLY A 140 11.50 15.62 -70.03
CA GLY A 140 11.80 16.75 -70.89
C GLY A 140 12.67 16.30 -72.06
N HIS A 141 12.44 16.87 -73.24
CA HIS A 141 13.18 16.55 -74.46
C HIS A 141 13.94 17.79 -74.93
N LEU A 142 15.22 17.64 -75.29
CA LEU A 142 15.89 18.54 -76.22
C LEU A 142 15.65 17.98 -77.62
N GLY A 143 14.88 18.70 -78.43
CA GLY A 143 14.27 18.20 -79.67
C GLY A 143 15.23 17.81 -80.79
N GLU A 144 14.66 17.25 -81.86
CA GLU A 144 15.32 16.75 -83.07
C GLU A 144 15.81 17.91 -83.96
N ILE A 145 17.07 17.84 -84.42
CA ILE A 145 17.59 18.73 -85.47
C ILE A 145 17.54 17.96 -86.79
N ARG A 146 16.70 18.41 -87.74
CA ARG A 146 16.58 17.82 -89.07
C ARG A 146 17.19 18.71 -90.14
N LEU A 147 18.05 18.10 -90.97
CA LEU A 147 18.46 18.65 -92.27
C LEU A 147 17.78 17.81 -93.36
N SER A 148 16.84 18.43 -94.09
CA SER A 148 16.11 17.77 -95.17
C SER A 148 17.00 17.53 -96.39
N GLU A 149 16.60 16.56 -97.22
CA GLU A 149 17.24 16.28 -98.52
C GLU A 149 17.36 17.55 -99.35
N PHE A 150 18.52 17.74 -99.98
CA PHE A 150 18.71 18.75 -101.00
C PHE A 150 19.63 18.24 -102.11
N MET A 151 19.45 18.81 -103.30
CA MET A 151 20.18 18.39 -104.50
C MET A 151 21.18 19.47 -104.92
N LEU A 152 22.39 19.04 -105.25
CA LEU A 152 23.36 19.90 -105.90
C LEU A 152 23.22 19.75 -107.43
N PRO A 153 23.07 20.85 -108.18
CA PRO A 153 22.88 20.80 -109.62
C PRO A 153 24.13 20.27 -110.35
N PRO A 154 23.97 19.72 -111.57
CA PRO A 154 25.07 19.12 -112.32
C PRO A 154 26.16 20.14 -112.67
N ILE A 155 27.41 19.72 -112.53
CA ILE A 155 28.57 20.51 -112.93
C ILE A 155 29.02 20.03 -114.32
N HIS A 156 29.14 20.97 -115.26
CA HIS A 156 29.60 20.70 -116.62
C HIS A 156 31.11 20.90 -116.74
N LEU A 157 31.82 19.91 -117.26
CA LEU A 157 33.25 20.00 -117.57
C LEU A 157 33.43 20.32 -119.06
N ASN A 158 33.90 21.55 -119.36
CA ASN A 158 34.16 22.00 -120.73
C ASN A 158 35.65 21.80 -121.07
N PRO A 159 36.00 21.30 -122.28
CA PRO A 159 37.40 21.08 -122.66
C PRO A 159 38.17 22.39 -122.83
N VAL A 160 39.44 22.36 -122.42
CA VAL A 160 40.46 23.34 -122.84
C VAL A 160 41.55 22.55 -123.54
N ASP A 161 41.92 22.98 -124.75
CA ASP A 161 43.07 22.53 -125.53
C ASP A 161 43.18 21.04 -125.85
N GLY A 162 42.42 20.61 -126.88
CA GLY A 162 42.74 19.43 -127.69
C GLY A 162 42.51 18.05 -127.06
N ASN A 163 42.09 17.96 -125.80
CA ASN A 163 41.81 16.69 -125.13
C ASN A 163 40.31 16.34 -125.14
N SER A 164 39.95 15.11 -125.54
CA SER A 164 38.57 14.68 -125.81
C SER A 164 37.85 14.06 -124.60
N LEU A 165 38.00 14.63 -123.41
CA LEU A 165 37.25 14.22 -122.21
C LEU A 165 36.19 15.28 -121.88
N THR A 166 34.98 15.03 -122.35
CA THR A 166 33.77 15.81 -122.05
C THR A 166 32.86 15.00 -121.13
N GLY A 167 32.21 15.65 -120.15
CA GLY A 167 31.30 14.98 -119.24
C GLY A 167 30.63 15.90 -118.24
N THR A 168 29.52 15.42 -117.70
CA THR A 168 28.78 16.04 -116.60
C THR A 168 28.93 15.21 -115.35
N ILE A 169 29.18 15.85 -114.21
CA ILE A 169 29.12 15.21 -112.90
C ILE A 169 27.90 15.77 -112.17
N GLY A 170 26.90 14.90 -111.96
CA GLY A 170 25.70 15.21 -111.18
C GLY A 170 24.37 15.09 -111.94
N PRO A 171 23.23 15.35 -111.26
CA PRO A 171 23.15 15.97 -109.95
C PRO A 171 23.53 15.02 -108.81
N ILE A 172 24.08 15.56 -107.72
CA ILE A 172 24.40 14.80 -106.50
C ILE A 172 23.25 14.98 -105.52
N VAL A 173 22.66 13.88 -105.09
CA VAL A 173 21.61 13.84 -104.07
C VAL A 173 22.26 13.57 -102.72
N VAL A 174 21.96 14.41 -101.73
CA VAL A 174 22.37 14.18 -100.34
C VAL A 174 21.15 13.80 -99.52
N ASP A 175 21.12 12.54 -99.08
CA ASP A 175 20.03 11.99 -98.27
C ASP A 175 19.90 12.73 -96.92
N PRO A 176 18.71 12.71 -96.29
CA PRO A 176 18.49 13.32 -94.98
C PRO A 176 19.46 12.80 -93.93
N ILE A 177 20.03 13.70 -93.13
CA ILE A 177 20.87 13.36 -91.99
C ILE A 177 20.08 13.66 -90.71
N THR A 178 19.85 12.62 -89.91
CA THR A 178 19.21 12.74 -88.59
C THR A 178 20.23 12.46 -87.50
N ILE A 179 20.34 13.36 -86.52
CA ILE A 179 21.14 13.16 -85.31
C ILE A 179 20.19 13.20 -84.11
N THR A 180 20.11 12.10 -83.37
CA THR A 180 19.29 11.98 -82.15
C THR A 180 20.08 12.43 -80.92
N GLY A 181 19.57 13.40 -80.16
CA GLY A 181 20.13 13.80 -78.87
C GLY A 181 19.83 12.78 -77.75
N PRO A 182 20.64 12.72 -76.67
CA PRO A 182 20.41 11.77 -75.58
C PRO A 182 19.18 12.15 -74.74
N GLN A 183 18.42 11.13 -74.31
CA GLN A 183 17.36 11.29 -73.30
C GLN A 183 17.97 11.46 -71.92
N VAL A 184 17.38 12.33 -71.10
CA VAL A 184 17.65 12.41 -69.66
C VAL A 184 16.36 12.05 -68.94
N ASP A 185 16.31 10.84 -68.39
CA ASP A 185 15.24 10.40 -67.49
C ASP A 185 15.66 10.69 -66.05
N LEU A 186 14.85 11.49 -65.35
CA LEU A 186 14.98 11.74 -63.92
C LEU A 186 13.71 11.24 -63.24
N MET A 187 13.84 10.10 -62.56
CA MET A 187 12.78 9.50 -61.76
C MET A 187 12.98 9.89 -60.29
N VAL A 188 11.94 10.44 -59.65
CA VAL A 188 11.92 10.70 -58.20
C VAL A 188 10.77 9.88 -57.59
N GLY A 189 11.13 8.69 -57.10
CA GLY A 189 10.17 7.67 -56.65
C GLY A 189 9.81 6.66 -57.75
N GLY A 190 9.64 5.38 -57.43
CA GLY A 190 9.27 4.29 -58.37
C GLY A 190 7.98 3.53 -57.99
N PRO A 191 7.51 2.58 -58.84
CA PRO A 191 6.29 1.81 -58.59
C PRO A 191 6.38 1.04 -57.27
N GLY A 192 5.60 1.48 -56.26
CA GLY A 192 5.60 0.91 -54.91
C GLY A 192 6.39 1.70 -53.86
N GLU A 193 7.02 2.82 -54.25
CA GLU A 193 7.73 3.69 -53.31
C GLU A 193 6.77 4.72 -52.68
N SER A 194 6.81 4.86 -51.36
CA SER A 194 6.01 5.82 -50.59
C SER A 194 6.89 6.62 -49.66
N LEU A 195 6.60 7.92 -49.52
CA LEU A 195 7.20 8.71 -48.46
C LEU A 195 6.49 8.34 -47.16
N GLN A 196 7.23 7.72 -46.23
CA GLN A 196 6.70 7.33 -44.93
C GLN A 196 6.94 8.43 -43.90
N LEU A 197 5.86 9.05 -43.42
CA LEU A 197 5.90 9.91 -42.25
C LEU A 197 5.33 9.14 -41.05
N ALA A 198 6.24 8.73 -40.16
CA ALA A 198 5.91 8.13 -38.87
C ALA A 198 6.06 9.19 -37.78
N LEU A 199 4.95 9.58 -37.16
CA LEU A 199 4.97 10.35 -35.92
C LEU A 199 4.73 9.39 -34.76
N SER A 200 5.76 9.18 -33.95
CA SER A 200 5.67 8.52 -32.65
C SER A 200 5.95 9.55 -31.55
N GLY A 201 5.05 9.64 -30.58
CA GLY A 201 5.24 10.42 -29.37
C GLY A 201 5.26 9.51 -28.13
N PRO A 202 5.83 9.95 -27.00
CA PRO A 202 5.64 9.23 -25.74
C PRO A 202 4.14 9.13 -25.47
N GLY A 203 3.64 7.92 -25.24
CA GLY A 203 2.26 7.73 -24.83
C GLY A 203 2.00 8.42 -23.50
N VAL A 204 0.73 8.62 -23.18
CA VAL A 204 0.35 9.06 -21.83
C VAL A 204 0.04 7.81 -21.02
N GLY A 205 0.93 7.47 -20.09
CA GLY A 205 0.73 6.39 -19.10
C GLY A 205 1.90 5.42 -18.99
N PRO A 206 1.84 4.42 -18.08
CA PRO A 206 0.67 3.98 -17.33
C PRO A 206 0.32 4.88 -16.12
N VAL A 207 -0.98 4.96 -15.79
CA VAL A 207 -1.47 5.61 -14.58
C VAL A 207 -1.91 4.54 -13.58
N VAL A 208 -1.30 4.52 -12.40
CA VAL A 208 -1.69 3.62 -11.30
C VAL A 208 -2.52 4.41 -10.30
N ILE A 209 -3.76 3.97 -10.09
CA ILE A 209 -4.67 4.56 -9.11
C ILE A 209 -4.84 3.54 -7.98
N PRO A 210 -4.28 3.78 -6.78
CA PRO A 210 -4.58 2.97 -5.61
C PRO A 210 -6.03 3.20 -5.19
N VAL A 211 -6.82 2.14 -5.12
CA VAL A 211 -8.26 2.21 -4.82
C VAL A 211 -8.57 1.77 -3.39
N ALA A 212 -7.86 0.75 -2.88
CA ALA A 212 -7.98 0.34 -1.49
C ALA A 212 -6.67 -0.30 -1.01
N HIS A 213 -6.26 0.03 0.21
CA HIS A 213 -5.15 -0.58 0.92
C HIS A 213 -5.62 -0.94 2.33
N VAL A 214 -5.64 -2.22 2.65
CA VAL A 214 -5.87 -2.72 4.01
C VAL A 214 -4.61 -3.45 4.45
N PRO A 215 -3.83 -2.89 5.39
CA PRO A 215 -2.57 -3.49 5.81
C PRO A 215 -2.81 -4.78 6.60
N ALA A 216 -1.92 -5.76 6.40
CA ALA A 216 -1.86 -6.96 7.21
C ALA A 216 -1.28 -6.61 8.59
N VAL A 217 -2.12 -6.63 9.63
CA VAL A 217 -1.73 -6.30 11.01
C VAL A 217 -2.34 -7.28 12.00
N ALA A 218 -1.79 -7.30 13.23
CA ALA A 218 -2.35 -8.06 14.34
C ALA A 218 -3.73 -7.54 14.75
N GLY A 219 -4.61 -8.45 15.16
CA GLY A 219 -6.00 -8.16 15.49
C GLY A 219 -6.90 -7.96 14.26
N PHE A 220 -8.17 -7.65 14.51
CA PHE A 220 -9.21 -7.53 13.50
C PHE A 220 -9.96 -6.22 13.66
N GLY A 221 -9.91 -5.37 12.63
CA GLY A 221 -10.64 -4.09 12.61
C GLY A 221 -10.15 -3.07 13.64
N ASN A 222 -8.93 -3.22 14.15
CA ASN A 222 -8.32 -2.23 15.04
C ASN A 222 -7.98 -0.96 14.25
N THR A 223 -8.37 0.19 14.76
CA THR A 223 -8.07 1.54 14.25
C THR A 223 -7.22 2.31 15.26
N THR A 224 -6.15 1.67 15.72
CA THR A 224 -5.23 2.22 16.72
C THR A 224 -3.94 2.73 16.09
N SER A 225 -3.30 3.68 16.76
CA SER A 225 -1.99 4.20 16.35
C SER A 225 -0.82 3.36 16.86
N ALA A 226 -0.87 2.86 18.09
CA ALA A 226 0.04 1.83 18.58
C ALA A 226 -0.52 0.41 18.32
N PRO A 227 0.35 -0.60 18.15
CA PRO A 227 -0.07 -1.98 17.92
C PRO A 227 -1.06 -2.49 18.97
N SER A 228 -2.11 -3.16 18.52
CA SER A 228 -3.14 -3.76 19.37
C SER A 228 -3.55 -5.12 18.84
N SER A 229 -3.86 -6.06 19.74
CA SER A 229 -4.47 -7.36 19.41
C SER A 229 -5.99 -7.30 19.59
N GLY A 230 -6.69 -8.39 19.30
CA GLY A 230 -8.12 -8.48 19.54
C GLY A 230 -8.95 -7.84 18.43
N PHE A 231 -10.05 -7.18 18.80
CA PHE A 231 -11.10 -6.80 17.86
C PHE A 231 -11.55 -5.36 18.08
N PHE A 232 -11.61 -4.57 17.00
CA PHE A 232 -12.25 -3.26 16.96
C PHE A 232 -11.77 -2.25 18.01
N ASN A 233 -10.52 -2.34 18.46
CA ASN A 233 -9.93 -1.33 19.33
C ASN A 233 -9.63 -0.06 18.53
N SER A 234 -9.66 1.12 19.15
CA SER A 234 -9.44 2.41 18.49
C SER A 234 -8.63 3.39 19.35
N GLY A 235 -8.15 4.48 18.76
CA GLY A 235 -7.45 5.56 19.47
C GLY A 235 -5.93 5.34 19.59
N THR A 236 -5.36 5.62 20.77
CA THR A 236 -3.91 5.54 20.97
C THR A 236 -3.35 4.12 20.85
N GLY A 237 -4.16 3.09 21.17
CA GLY A 237 -3.74 1.69 21.05
C GLY A 237 -2.89 1.20 22.21
N SER A 238 -2.07 0.18 21.95
CA SER A 238 -1.45 -0.65 23.00
C SER A 238 -2.52 -1.34 23.83
N SER A 239 -3.43 -2.01 23.13
CA SER A 239 -4.61 -2.64 23.72
C SER A 239 -4.85 -4.08 23.25
N SER A 240 -5.54 -4.84 24.09
CA SER A 240 -5.99 -6.20 23.84
C SER A 240 -7.47 -6.34 24.17
N GLY A 241 -8.17 -7.31 23.59
CA GLY A 241 -9.58 -7.59 23.87
C GLY A 241 -10.51 -7.04 22.80
N PHE A 242 -11.61 -6.41 23.21
CA PHE A 242 -12.69 -6.06 22.29
C PHE A 242 -13.18 -4.62 22.50
N GLY A 243 -13.15 -3.83 21.43
CA GLY A 243 -13.83 -2.54 21.34
C GLY A 243 -13.33 -1.50 22.34
N ASN A 244 -12.07 -1.57 22.75
CA ASN A 244 -11.49 -0.59 23.66
C ASN A 244 -11.09 0.69 22.91
N VAL A 245 -11.24 1.84 23.55
CA VAL A 245 -10.71 3.13 23.08
C VAL A 245 -9.52 3.50 23.95
N GLY A 246 -8.34 3.66 23.34
CA GLY A 246 -7.08 3.90 24.04
C GLY A 246 -6.34 2.61 24.44
N GLY A 247 -5.51 2.68 25.47
CA GLY A 247 -4.63 1.58 25.91
C GLY A 247 -5.18 0.80 27.11
N GLY A 248 -4.88 -0.51 27.15
CA GLY A 248 -5.37 -1.43 28.19
C GLY A 248 -5.97 -2.72 27.63
N SER A 249 -6.48 -3.58 28.51
CA SER A 249 -7.08 -4.87 28.15
C SER A 249 -8.56 -4.92 28.50
N GLY A 250 -9.25 -5.98 28.07
CA GLY A 250 -10.65 -6.26 28.40
C GLY A 250 -11.66 -5.83 27.33
N TRP A 251 -12.83 -5.39 27.76
CA TRP A 251 -13.98 -5.15 26.88
C TRP A 251 -14.57 -3.76 27.09
N TRP A 252 -14.67 -3.00 26.00
CA TRP A 252 -15.33 -1.69 25.94
C TRP A 252 -14.84 -0.68 26.98
N ASN A 253 -13.55 -0.70 27.27
CA ASN A 253 -12.93 0.30 28.12
C ASN A 253 -12.62 1.57 27.31
N PHE A 254 -12.89 2.73 27.89
CA PHE A 254 -12.62 4.04 27.30
C PHE A 254 -11.57 4.79 28.13
N ALA A 255 -10.32 4.72 27.68
CA ALA A 255 -9.18 5.32 28.33
C ALA A 255 -8.93 6.75 27.82
N SER A 256 -8.82 7.69 28.75
CA SER A 256 -8.41 9.09 28.55
C SER A 256 -6.90 9.32 28.78
N GLY A 257 -6.15 8.27 29.13
CA GLY A 257 -4.70 8.28 29.36
C GLY A 257 -3.99 7.03 28.81
N GLY A 258 -2.65 7.00 28.88
CA GLY A 258 -1.83 5.89 28.36
C GLY A 258 -1.64 4.77 29.39
N VAL A 259 -2.08 3.55 29.02
CA VAL A 259 -1.99 2.24 29.72
C VAL A 259 -2.41 2.20 31.20
N GLY A 260 -3.13 1.15 31.62
CA GLY A 260 -3.61 1.00 33.00
C GLY A 260 -5.04 0.51 33.16
N TYR A 261 -5.64 -0.07 32.13
CA TYR A 261 -7.01 -0.58 32.17
C TYR A 261 -7.10 -2.07 32.04
N SER A 262 -7.98 -2.67 32.85
CA SER A 262 -8.45 -4.03 32.66
C SER A 262 -9.91 -4.16 33.08
N GLY A 263 -10.58 -5.19 32.58
CA GLY A 263 -11.97 -5.51 32.90
C GLY A 263 -12.96 -4.99 31.87
N VAL A 264 -14.11 -4.49 32.28
CA VAL A 264 -15.24 -4.23 31.39
C VAL A 264 -15.83 -2.83 31.60
N GLY A 265 -15.99 -2.07 30.51
CA GLY A 265 -16.80 -0.85 30.50
C GLY A 265 -16.27 0.30 31.37
N ASN A 266 -14.97 0.32 31.66
CA ASN A 266 -14.35 1.36 32.47
C ASN A 266 -14.12 2.65 31.65
N VAL A 267 -14.27 3.83 32.26
CA VAL A 267 -14.10 5.14 31.60
C VAL A 267 -13.23 6.07 32.45
N GLY A 268 -12.22 6.70 31.84
CA GLY A 268 -11.43 7.79 32.47
C GLY A 268 -9.92 7.57 32.43
N ALA A 269 -9.18 7.62 33.57
CA ALA A 269 -7.79 7.13 33.62
C ALA A 269 -7.59 6.06 34.73
N LEU A 270 -6.81 5.00 34.45
CA LEU A 270 -6.36 3.96 35.40
C LEU A 270 -7.49 3.21 36.14
N GLY A 271 -7.69 1.92 35.88
CA GLY A 271 -8.69 1.14 36.62
C GLY A 271 -8.79 -0.34 36.28
N SER A 272 -9.31 -1.12 37.22
CA SER A 272 -9.59 -2.57 37.08
C SER A 272 -11.02 -2.89 37.53
N GLY A 273 -11.62 -3.90 36.92
CA GLY A 273 -12.94 -4.40 37.26
C GLY A 273 -14.00 -3.92 36.27
N VAL A 274 -15.17 -3.56 36.77
CA VAL A 274 -16.37 -3.42 35.94
C VAL A 274 -17.02 -2.05 36.15
N PHE A 275 -17.25 -1.33 35.04
CA PHE A 275 -17.97 -0.05 34.97
C PHE A 275 -17.46 1.04 35.91
N ASN A 276 -16.14 1.15 36.06
CA ASN A 276 -15.53 2.25 36.80
C ASN A 276 -15.61 3.57 36.01
N LEU A 277 -15.80 4.70 36.70
CA LEU A 277 -15.79 6.05 36.12
C LEU A 277 -14.80 6.94 36.87
N GLY A 278 -13.91 7.64 36.16
CA GLY A 278 -13.04 8.69 36.73
C GLY A 278 -11.58 8.62 36.28
N VAL A 279 -10.83 9.70 36.54
CA VAL A 279 -9.35 9.72 36.41
C VAL A 279 -8.76 9.25 37.74
N GLY A 280 -7.81 8.32 37.68
CA GLY A 280 -7.36 7.45 38.78
C GLY A 280 -7.11 8.10 40.14
N VAL A 281 -6.99 7.24 41.15
CA VAL A 281 -6.86 7.57 42.57
C VAL A 281 -5.70 8.56 42.80
N GLY A 282 -6.03 9.83 42.96
CA GLY A 282 -5.04 10.88 43.14
C GLY A 282 -4.35 10.78 44.50
N GLU A 283 -3.01 10.84 44.51
CA GLU A 283 -2.21 11.02 45.73
C GLU A 283 -2.37 12.41 46.37
N HIS A 284 -3.24 13.25 45.80
CA HIS A 284 -3.72 14.48 46.38
C HIS A 284 -5.16 14.66 45.92
N ASP A 285 -6.12 14.09 46.66
CA ASP A 285 -7.37 14.75 46.99
C ASP A 285 -8.12 13.89 48.00
N SER A 286 -8.12 14.38 49.24
CA SER A 286 -9.22 14.16 50.16
C SER A 286 -10.52 14.48 49.44
N GLU A 287 -11.47 13.55 49.45
CA GLU A 287 -12.90 13.76 49.10
C GLU A 287 -13.37 13.38 47.68
N TYR A 288 -13.12 12.16 47.19
CA TYR A 288 -14.10 11.47 46.33
C TYR A 288 -14.14 9.96 46.63
N GLY A 289 -15.31 9.51 47.09
CA GLY A 289 -15.54 8.17 47.60
C GLY A 289 -15.62 7.11 46.50
N PHE A 290 -14.89 6.01 46.69
CA PHE A 290 -15.26 4.74 46.10
C PHE A 290 -16.50 4.20 46.82
N GLY A 291 -17.61 4.13 46.10
CA GLY A 291 -18.86 3.59 46.59
C GLY A 291 -19.57 2.82 45.50
N CYS A 292 -19.22 1.55 45.31
CA CYS A 292 -20.22 0.58 44.87
C CYS A 292 -20.91 0.07 46.14
N GLY A 293 -22.06 0.65 46.45
CA GLY A 293 -22.75 0.43 47.73
C GLY A 293 -24.18 0.95 47.75
N GLN A 294 -24.92 0.80 46.65
CA GLN A 294 -26.38 0.78 46.67
C GLN A 294 -26.87 -0.32 45.71
N CYS A 295 -26.95 -1.54 46.23
CA CYS A 295 -28.03 -2.43 45.81
C CYS A 295 -29.32 -1.75 46.29
N GLY A 296 -30.16 -1.34 45.34
CA GLY A 296 -31.58 -1.10 45.62
C GLY A 296 -32.29 -2.41 45.91
#